data_AF-A0A7C6SA96-F1
#
_entry.id   AF-A0A7C6SA96-F1
#
_cell.length_a   1.000
_cell.length_b   1.000
_cell.length_c   1.000
_cell.angle_alpha   90.00
_cell.angle_beta   90.00
_cell.angle_gamma   90.00
#
_symmetry.space_group_name_H-M   'P 1'
#
loop_
_entity.id
_entity.type
_entity.pdbx_description
1 polymer ?
#
loop_
_entity_poly.entity_id
_entity_poly.type
_entity_poly.pdbx_seq_one_letter_code
_entity_poly.pdbx_strand_id
1 'polypeptide(L)'
;MKKKSLFSILAVAVLLISLVLTSCGEEDKTLESYVNSDKDLKEKIQQIGEDSGLGVEIKGNDVIYTFDIETLGVTKDMVDDNLKTELEKAQDTQKGTFVSVVDTLEEETEIDGIRIVINYTFQDEVLVNKIYEN
;
A
#
# COMPACT_ATOMS: atom_id res chain seq x y z
N MET A 1 20.37 -5.05 5.60
CA MET A 1 19.02 -5.64 5.45
C MET A 1 18.80 -5.97 3.99
N LYS A 2 18.28 -7.16 3.64
CA LYS A 2 17.95 -7.49 2.25
C LYS A 2 16.76 -6.60 1.86
N LYS A 3 16.90 -5.75 0.84
CA LYS A 3 15.78 -4.97 0.29
C LYS A 3 14.69 -5.97 -0.13
N LYS A 4 13.62 -6.10 0.65
CA LYS A 4 12.48 -6.93 0.27
C LYS A 4 11.86 -6.28 -0.96
N SER A 5 11.50 -7.08 -1.95
CA SER A 5 10.79 -6.56 -3.13
C SER A 5 9.49 -5.93 -2.67
N LEU A 6 9.11 -4.79 -3.27
CA LEU A 6 7.84 -4.13 -3.01
C LEU A 6 6.68 -5.12 -3.10
N PHE A 7 6.71 -6.00 -4.10
CA PHE A 7 5.73 -7.07 -4.26
C PHE A 7 5.61 -7.98 -3.05
N SER A 8 6.73 -8.34 -2.42
CA SER A 8 6.73 -9.18 -1.22
C SER A 8 6.12 -8.46 -0.02
N ILE A 9 6.23 -7.12 0.06
CA ILE A 9 5.65 -6.34 1.14
C ILE A 9 4.13 -6.21 0.95
N LEU A 10 3.70 -5.91 -0.28
CA LEU A 10 2.30 -5.88 -0.67
C LEU A 10 1.63 -7.24 -0.39
N ALA A 11 2.21 -8.33 -0.89
CA ALA A 11 1.65 -9.68 -0.75
C ALA A 11 1.52 -10.12 0.72
N VAL A 12 2.44 -9.74 1.61
CA VAL A 12 2.34 -10.10 3.04
C VAL A 12 1.18 -9.35 3.70
N ALA A 13 0.97 -8.07 3.37
CA ALA A 13 -0.17 -7.32 3.88
C ALA A 13 -1.50 -7.96 3.42
N VAL A 14 -1.59 -8.37 2.14
CA VAL A 14 -2.76 -9.09 1.60
C VAL A 14 -3.03 -10.40 2.33
N LEU A 15 -2.01 -11.24 2.51
CA LEU A 15 -2.16 -12.54 3.16
C LEU A 15 -2.59 -12.43 4.63
N LEU A 16 -2.16 -11.39 5.33
CA LEU A 16 -2.61 -11.16 6.70
C LEU A 16 -4.08 -10.77 6.75
N ILE A 17 -4.54 -10.02 5.75
CA ILE A 17 -5.93 -9.60 5.64
C ILE A 17 -6.83 -10.77 5.25
N SER A 18 -6.39 -11.77 4.49
CA SER A 18 -7.27 -12.88 4.09
C SER A 18 -7.51 -13.98 5.15
N LEU A 19 -6.67 -14.09 6.18
CA LEU A 19 -6.69 -15.25 7.10
C LEU A 19 -7.79 -15.26 8.18
N VAL A 20 -8.65 -14.23 8.32
CA VAL A 20 -9.62 -14.11 9.42
C VAL A 20 -11.08 -14.39 9.00
N LEU A 21 -11.29 -14.89 7.78
CA LEU A 21 -12.60 -14.91 7.09
C LEU A 21 -13.54 -16.09 7.42
N THR A 22 -13.85 -16.32 8.69
CA THR A 22 -14.92 -17.30 9.02
C THR A 22 -16.05 -16.78 9.91
N SER A 23 -16.13 -15.48 10.19
CA SER A 23 -17.24 -14.97 11.01
C SER A 23 -17.39 -13.46 10.92
N CYS A 24 -18.31 -12.97 10.10
CA CYS A 24 -19.38 -12.04 10.49
C CYS A 24 -19.93 -11.40 9.21
N GLY A 25 -21.11 -11.86 8.77
CA GLY A 25 -21.90 -11.15 7.77
C GLY A 25 -22.44 -9.86 8.38
N GLU A 26 -22.11 -8.72 7.78
CA GLU A 26 -22.77 -7.42 7.99
C GLU A 26 -22.42 -6.54 6.78
N GLU A 27 -23.44 -5.90 6.20
CA GLU A 27 -23.49 -5.39 4.82
C GLU A 27 -22.69 -4.09 4.53
N ASP A 28 -21.86 -3.59 5.46
CA ASP A 28 -21.11 -2.32 5.34
C ASP A 28 -19.64 -2.44 5.79
N LYS A 29 -18.96 -3.55 5.47
CA LYS A 29 -17.56 -3.75 5.88
C LYS A 29 -16.59 -3.13 4.87
N THR A 30 -15.98 -2.01 5.27
CA THR A 30 -14.79 -1.48 4.61
C THR A 30 -13.54 -2.24 5.05
N LEU A 31 -12.48 -2.17 4.23
CA LEU A 31 -11.17 -2.73 4.58
C LEU A 31 -10.61 -2.11 5.88
N GLU A 32 -10.86 -0.81 6.10
CA GLU A 32 -10.51 -0.11 7.33
C GLU A 32 -11.25 -0.66 8.55
N SER A 33 -12.57 -0.89 8.45
CA SER A 33 -13.33 -1.50 9.55
C SER A 33 -12.84 -2.91 9.85
N TYR A 34 -12.45 -3.66 8.82
CA TYR A 34 -11.89 -5.00 8.97
C TYR A 34 -10.56 -4.97 9.74
N VAL A 35 -9.60 -4.17 9.29
CA VAL A 35 -8.28 -4.09 9.94
C VAL A 35 -8.38 -3.50 11.34
N ASN A 36 -9.27 -2.55 11.58
CA ASN A 36 -9.46 -1.99 12.93
C ASN A 36 -10.15 -2.96 13.89
N SER A 37 -10.86 -3.98 13.40
CA SER A 37 -11.48 -5.01 14.24
C SER A 37 -10.49 -6.04 14.78
N ASP A 38 -9.31 -6.16 14.15
CA ASP A 38 -8.23 -7.05 14.56
C ASP A 38 -6.96 -6.24 14.88
N LYS A 39 -6.71 -6.07 16.18
CA LYS A 39 -5.55 -5.31 16.66
C LYS A 39 -4.22 -5.94 16.24
N ASP A 40 -4.12 -7.26 16.21
CA ASP A 40 -2.88 -7.97 15.84
C ASP A 40 -2.60 -7.79 14.35
N LEU A 41 -3.65 -7.83 13.52
CA LEU A 41 -3.55 -7.53 12.09
C LEU A 41 -3.06 -6.09 11.85
N LYS A 42 -3.67 -5.12 12.53
CA LYS A 42 -3.28 -3.71 12.44
C LYS A 42 -1.81 -3.48 12.83
N GLU A 43 -1.38 -4.04 13.97
CA GLU A 43 0.02 -3.93 14.42
C GLU A 43 0.99 -4.59 13.44
N LYS A 44 0.65 -5.75 12.87
CA LYS A 44 1.50 -6.42 11.86
C LYS A 44 1.63 -5.60 10.58
N ILE A 45 0.55 -5.00 10.10
CA ILE A 45 0.58 -4.15 8.90
C ILE A 45 1.49 -2.94 9.14
N GLN A 46 1.36 -2.29 10.30
CA GLN A 46 2.23 -1.18 10.69
C GLN A 46 3.70 -1.61 10.79
N GLN A 47 3.98 -2.73 11.46
CA GLN A 47 5.33 -3.27 11.60
C GLN A 47 5.97 -3.61 10.25
N ILE A 48 5.21 -4.19 9.31
CA ILE A 48 5.69 -4.49 7.96
C ILE A 48 6.09 -3.21 7.23
N GLY A 49 5.30 -2.14 7.37
CA GLY A 49 5.62 -0.82 6.85
C GLY A 49 6.95 -0.32 7.42
N GLU A 50 7.05 -0.24 8.75
CA GLU A 50 8.24 0.23 9.47
C GLU A 50 9.50 -0.56 9.09
N ASP A 51 9.43 -1.89 9.11
CA ASP A 51 10.52 -2.80 8.74
C ASP A 51 10.99 -2.60 7.28
N SER A 52 10.10 -2.10 6.43
CA SER A 52 10.35 -1.88 5.01
C SER A 52 10.72 -0.43 4.68
N GLY A 53 10.68 0.47 5.67
CA GLY A 53 10.87 1.91 5.47
C GLY A 53 9.71 2.56 4.71
N LEU A 54 8.50 1.99 4.81
CA LEU A 54 7.29 2.43 4.11
C LEU A 54 6.22 2.83 5.11
N GLY A 55 5.51 3.92 4.84
CA GLY A 55 4.23 4.18 5.49
C GLY A 55 3.18 3.25 4.90
N VAL A 56 2.41 2.57 5.74
CA VAL A 56 1.24 1.78 5.31
C VAL A 56 0.04 2.20 6.15
N GLU A 57 -1.01 2.66 5.47
CA GLU A 57 -2.27 3.08 6.07
C GLU A 57 -3.44 2.44 5.33
N ILE A 58 -4.53 2.15 6.04
CA ILE A 58 -5.77 1.66 5.44
C ILE A 58 -6.89 2.61 5.82
N LYS A 59 -7.59 3.15 4.82
CA LYS A 59 -8.65 4.15 4.99
C LYS A 59 -9.80 3.85 4.03
N GLY A 60 -11.00 3.61 4.56
CA GLY A 60 -12.09 3.03 3.77
C GLY A 60 -11.63 1.73 3.10
N ASN A 61 -11.64 1.69 1.77
CA ASN A 61 -11.15 0.57 0.96
C ASN A 61 -9.78 0.85 0.31
N ASP A 62 -9.11 1.93 0.71
CA ASP A 62 -7.80 2.29 0.18
C ASP A 62 -6.71 1.68 1.05
N VAL A 63 -5.79 0.95 0.43
CA VAL A 63 -4.49 0.60 1.02
C VAL A 63 -3.45 1.59 0.50
N ILE A 64 -2.97 2.45 1.38
CA ILE A 64 -2.10 3.58 1.07
C ILE A 64 -0.68 3.22 1.46
N TYR A 65 0.21 3.18 0.47
CA TYR A 65 1.65 3.00 0.66
C TYR A 65 2.37 4.33 0.39
N THR A 66 3.12 4.79 1.37
CA THR A 66 3.89 6.04 1.30
C THR A 66 5.39 5.75 1.33
N PHE A 67 6.08 6.21 0.30
CA PHE A 67 7.52 6.07 0.10
C PHE A 67 8.19 7.43 0.31
N ASP A 68 8.81 7.62 1.46
CA ASP A 68 9.66 8.78 1.68
C ASP A 68 10.96 8.61 0.90
N ILE A 69 11.14 9.41 -0.14
CA ILE A 69 12.31 9.32 -1.02
C ILE A 69 13.57 9.89 -0.37
N GLU A 70 13.47 10.62 0.75
CA GLU A 70 14.65 11.02 1.55
C GLU A 70 15.38 9.78 2.07
N THR A 71 14.66 8.69 2.34
CA THR A 71 15.25 7.40 2.73
C THR A 71 16.14 6.78 1.65
N LEU A 72 15.99 7.23 0.39
CA LEU A 72 16.81 6.82 -0.75
C LEU A 72 18.02 7.73 -0.97
N GLY A 73 18.22 8.74 -0.11
CA GLY A 73 19.29 9.73 -0.23
C GLY A 73 18.99 10.85 -1.22
N VAL A 74 17.72 11.01 -1.63
CA VAL A 74 17.29 12.15 -2.43
C VAL A 74 17.36 13.40 -1.58
N THR A 75 17.98 14.45 -2.11
CA THR A 75 18.06 15.77 -1.49
C THR A 75 17.15 16.76 -2.21
N LYS A 76 16.85 17.90 -1.57
CA LYS A 76 15.90 18.89 -2.10
C LYS A 76 16.23 19.40 -3.50
N ASP A 77 17.52 19.55 -3.82
CA ASP A 77 18.02 19.99 -5.12
C ASP A 77 17.82 18.96 -6.24
N MET A 78 17.60 17.69 -5.88
CA MET A 78 17.28 16.61 -6.82
C MET A 78 15.77 16.50 -7.08
N VAL A 79 14.93 17.16 -6.28
CA VAL A 79 13.46 17.13 -6.44
C VAL A 79 13.06 18.09 -7.56
N ASP A 80 13.09 17.57 -8.78
CA ASP A 80 12.67 18.27 -10.00
C ASP A 80 11.63 17.47 -10.80
N ASP A 81 11.21 18.00 -11.94
CA ASP A 81 10.21 17.35 -12.81
C ASP A 81 10.74 16.07 -13.47
N ASN A 82 12.06 15.94 -13.65
CA ASN A 82 12.66 14.72 -14.20
C ASN A 82 12.53 13.58 -13.19
N LEU A 83 12.87 13.85 -11.93
CA LEU A 83 12.72 12.86 -10.85
C LEU A 83 11.26 12.41 -10.73
N LYS A 84 10.29 13.35 -10.72
CA LYS A 84 8.86 13.01 -10.69
C LYS A 84 8.47 12.10 -11.86
N THR A 85 8.92 12.42 -13.06
CA THR A 85 8.69 11.62 -14.27
C THR A 85 9.28 10.21 -14.14
N GLU A 86 10.47 10.06 -13.55
CA GLU A 86 11.10 8.75 -13.32
C GLU A 86 10.33 7.92 -12.27
N LEU A 87 9.87 8.56 -11.20
CA LEU A 87 9.04 7.94 -10.17
C LEU A 87 7.70 7.44 -10.75
N GLU A 88 7.04 8.26 -11.58
CA GLU A 88 5.81 7.88 -12.28
C GLU A 88 6.01 6.68 -13.20
N LYS A 89 7.13 6.64 -13.95
CA LYS A 89 7.49 5.51 -14.83
C LYS A 89 7.78 4.23 -14.04
N ALA A 90 8.44 4.35 -12.90
CA ALA A 90 8.69 3.21 -12.01
C ALA A 90 7.38 2.60 -11.49
N GLN A 91 6.40 3.45 -11.17
CA GLN A 91 5.04 3.06 -10.84
C GLN A 91 4.29 2.41 -12.03
N ASP A 92 4.37 2.99 -13.23
CA ASP A 92 3.70 2.45 -14.42
C ASP A 92 4.22 1.08 -14.82
N THR A 93 5.53 0.86 -14.68
CA THR A 93 6.17 -0.44 -14.93
C THR A 93 5.63 -1.53 -14.00
N GLN A 94 5.16 -1.15 -12.81
CA GLN A 94 4.63 -2.05 -11.79
C GLN A 94 3.09 -2.06 -11.75
N LYS A 95 2.41 -1.35 -12.65
CA LYS A 95 0.93 -1.26 -12.69
C LYS A 95 0.25 -2.62 -12.58
N GLY A 96 0.67 -3.58 -13.39
CA GLY A 96 0.07 -4.92 -13.39
C GLY A 96 0.18 -5.61 -12.04
N THR A 97 1.28 -5.37 -11.30
CA THR A 97 1.46 -5.89 -9.95
C THR A 97 0.49 -5.27 -8.95
N PHE A 98 0.25 -3.96 -9.01
CA PHE A 98 -0.69 -3.30 -8.10
C PHE A 98 -2.13 -3.72 -8.38
N VAL A 99 -2.52 -3.85 -9.66
CA VAL A 99 -3.85 -4.36 -10.05
C VAL A 99 -4.05 -5.80 -9.54
N SER A 100 -3.08 -6.70 -9.75
CA SER A 100 -3.20 -8.07 -9.23
C SER A 100 -3.31 -8.13 -7.69
N VAL A 101 -2.74 -7.16 -6.98
CA VAL A 101 -2.89 -7.04 -5.53
C VAL A 101 -4.31 -6.59 -5.15
N VAL A 102 -4.91 -5.67 -5.92
CA VAL A 102 -6.33 -5.31 -5.77
C VAL A 102 -7.19 -6.55 -5.99
N ASP A 103 -7.03 -7.24 -7.12
CA ASP A 103 -7.81 -8.43 -7.47
C ASP A 103 -7.76 -9.47 -6.35
N THR A 104 -6.56 -9.76 -5.84
CA THR A 104 -6.38 -10.72 -4.74
C THR A 104 -7.07 -10.26 -3.46
N LEU A 105 -7.02 -8.95 -3.13
CA LEU A 105 -7.69 -8.42 -1.95
C LEU A 105 -9.21 -8.52 -2.09
N GLU A 106 -9.78 -8.16 -3.24
CA GLU A 106 -11.22 -8.26 -3.47
C GLU A 106 -11.69 -9.73 -3.45
N GLU A 107 -10.97 -10.62 -4.13
CA GLU A 107 -11.26 -12.06 -4.17
C GLU A 107 -11.19 -12.69 -2.78
N GLU A 108 -10.13 -12.40 -2.02
CA GLU A 108 -9.95 -13.01 -0.71
C GLU A 108 -10.90 -12.40 0.30
N THR A 109 -11.06 -11.07 0.36
CA THR A 109 -11.87 -10.41 1.42
C THR A 109 -13.37 -10.37 1.13
N GLU A 110 -13.79 -10.67 -0.10
CA GLU A 110 -15.15 -10.46 -0.59
C GLU A 110 -15.62 -9.00 -0.48
N ILE A 111 -14.68 -8.04 -0.42
CA ILE A 111 -14.95 -6.59 -0.40
C ILE A 111 -14.59 -6.01 -1.77
N ASP A 112 -15.58 -5.45 -2.46
CA ASP A 112 -15.39 -4.76 -3.73
C ASP A 112 -14.91 -3.31 -3.56
N GLY A 113 -14.33 -2.76 -4.62
CA GLY A 113 -13.91 -1.37 -4.70
C GLY A 113 -12.65 -1.08 -3.89
N ILE A 114 -11.78 -2.07 -3.74
CA ILE A 114 -10.48 -1.91 -3.09
C ILE A 114 -9.54 -1.15 -4.03
N ARG A 115 -8.75 -0.23 -3.47
CA ARG A 115 -7.78 0.55 -4.23
C ARG A 115 -6.42 0.53 -3.56
N ILE A 116 -5.37 0.41 -4.37
CA ILE A 116 -3.99 0.61 -3.93
C ILE A 116 -3.56 2.03 -4.28
N VAL A 117 -3.17 2.81 -3.28
CA VAL A 117 -2.67 4.17 -3.45
C VAL A 117 -1.18 4.18 -3.19
N ILE A 118 -0.38 4.63 -4.16
CA ILE A 118 1.08 4.75 -4.02
C ILE A 118 1.48 6.22 -4.03
N ASN A 119 2.06 6.67 -2.91
CA ASN A 119 2.59 8.02 -2.74
C ASN A 119 4.12 7.98 -2.71
N TYR A 120 4.77 8.83 -3.51
CA TYR A 120 6.14 9.25 -3.24
C TYR A 120 6.13 10.60 -2.55
N THR A 121 6.81 10.71 -1.42
CA THR A 121 6.86 11.93 -0.60
C THR A 121 8.28 12.39 -0.38
N PHE A 122 8.46 13.70 -0.20
CA PHE A 122 9.70 14.33 0.25
C PHE A 122 9.32 15.43 1.26
N GLN A 123 9.88 15.40 2.48
CA GLN A 123 9.52 16.35 3.55
C GLN A 123 8.00 16.47 3.76
N ASP A 124 7.32 15.32 3.82
CA ASP A 124 5.86 15.18 3.93
C ASP A 124 5.03 15.73 2.75
N GLU A 125 5.66 16.29 1.72
CA GLU A 125 4.99 16.73 0.49
C GLU A 125 4.84 15.55 -0.48
N VAL A 126 3.61 15.31 -0.96
CA VAL A 126 3.33 14.31 -2.00
C VAL A 126 3.82 14.83 -3.35
N LEU A 127 4.83 14.16 -3.91
CA LEU A 127 5.41 14.49 -5.20
C LEU A 127 4.69 13.78 -6.35
N VAL A 128 4.32 12.52 -6.13
CA VAL A 128 3.62 11.66 -7.10
C VAL A 128 2.59 10.83 -6.33
N ASN A 129 1.37 10.80 -6.84
CA ASN A 129 0.27 9.98 -6.35
C ASN A 129 -0.33 9.22 -7.52
N LYS A 130 -0.44 7.89 -7.39
CA LYS A 130 -1.21 7.05 -8.31
C LYS A 130 -2.12 6.12 -7.54
N ILE A 131 -3.28 5.88 -8.13
CA ILE A 131 -4.33 5.00 -7.62
C ILE A 131 -4.48 3.86 -8.62
N TYR A 132 -4.56 2.65 -8.09
CA TYR A 132 -4.77 1.41 -8.84
C TYR A 132 -6.01 0.71 -8.32
N GLU A 133 -6.84 0.27 -9.26
CA GLU A 133 -8.11 -0.42 -9.05
C GLU A 133 -8.25 -1.47 -10.18
N ASN A 134 -9.15 -2.44 -9.98
CA ASN A 134 -9.48 -3.51 -10.93
C ASN A 134 -10.37 -2.98 -12.08
#